data_AF-A0A5C4XMG2-F1
#
_entry.id   AF-A0A5C4XMG2-F1
#
_cell.length_a   1.000
_cell.length_b   1.000
_cell.length_c   1.000
_cell.angle_alpha   90.00
_cell.angle_beta   90.00
_cell.angle_gamma   90.00
#
_symmetry.space_group_name_H-M   'P 1'
#
loop_
_entity.id
_entity.type
_entity.pdbx_description
1 polymer ?
#
loop_
_entity_poly.entity_id
_entity_poly.type
_entity_poly.pdbx_seq_one_letter_code
_entity_poly.pdbx_strand_id
1 'polypeptide(L)'
;MHPAALTVAEIADQLARIYAADQSLSDDVPTPEERTALADYLGCHEEIRPEAWAAWVVDLNPADWDAAEYWLDFEFVEPCPEARPPSAQPRPRH
;
A
#
# COMPACT_ATOMS: atom_id res chain seq x y z
N MET A 1 -3.39 -7.81 9.24
CA MET A 1 -3.74 -6.45 9.74
C MET A 1 -4.93 -5.91 8.94
N HIS A 2 -5.79 -5.04 9.51
CA HIS A 2 -6.90 -4.43 8.78
C HIS A 2 -6.60 -2.94 8.52
N PRO A 3 -6.29 -2.52 7.27
CA PRO A 3 -5.88 -1.15 6.96
C PRO A 3 -6.89 -0.08 7.38
N ALA A 4 -8.19 -0.36 7.27
CA ALA A 4 -9.23 0.58 7.66
C ALA A 4 -9.32 0.85 9.19
N ALA A 5 -8.56 0.12 10.01
CA ALA A 5 -8.44 0.37 11.44
C ALA A 5 -7.23 1.25 11.79
N LEU A 6 -6.38 1.57 10.81
CA LEU A 6 -5.19 2.38 10.98
C LEU A 6 -5.51 3.86 10.82
N THR A 7 -4.78 4.69 11.54
CA THR A 7 -4.71 6.13 11.31
C THR A 7 -3.84 6.44 10.10
N VAL A 8 -3.97 7.65 9.55
CA VAL A 8 -3.13 8.14 8.43
C VAL A 8 -1.63 8.05 8.75
N ALA A 9 -1.24 8.35 9.99
CA ALA A 9 0.16 8.24 10.41
C ALA A 9 0.65 6.78 10.41
N GLU A 10 -0.16 5.85 10.88
CA GLU A 10 0.20 4.42 10.86
C GLU A 10 0.25 3.86 9.42
N ILE A 11 -0.62 4.36 8.53
CA ILE A 11 -0.55 4.05 7.10
C ILE A 11 0.76 4.57 6.49
N ALA A 12 1.15 5.81 6.82
CA ALA A 12 2.40 6.41 6.37
C ALA A 12 3.64 5.63 6.86
N ASP A 13 3.67 5.26 8.14
CA ASP A 13 4.72 4.40 8.69
C ASP A 13 4.84 3.06 7.95
N GLN A 14 3.69 2.49 7.57
CA GLN A 14 3.68 1.22 6.86
C GLN A 14 4.16 1.37 5.42
N LEU A 15 3.77 2.44 4.73
CA LEU A 15 4.29 2.78 3.40
C LEU A 15 5.81 2.94 3.44
N ALA A 16 6.34 3.63 4.45
CA ALA A 16 7.79 3.81 4.63
C ALA A 16 8.53 2.47 4.75
N ARG A 17 7.98 1.53 5.54
CA ARG A 17 8.58 0.18 5.70
C ARG A 17 8.55 -0.62 4.41
N ILE A 18 7.43 -0.61 3.69
CA ILE A 18 7.29 -1.34 2.43
C ILE A 18 8.23 -0.75 1.37
N TYR A 19 8.27 0.58 1.25
CA TYR A 19 9.18 1.25 0.32
C TYR A 19 10.64 0.93 0.65
N ALA A 20 11.05 0.99 1.91
CA ALA A 20 12.40 0.63 2.32
C ALA A 20 12.73 -0.85 2.01
N ALA A 21 11.78 -1.76 2.19
CA ALA A 21 11.93 -3.17 1.84
C ALA A 21 12.10 -3.37 0.32
N ASP A 22 11.32 -2.67 -0.51
CA ASP A 22 11.44 -2.74 -1.98
C ASP A 22 12.79 -2.24 -2.47
N GLN A 23 13.30 -1.17 -1.84
CA GLN A 23 14.62 -0.61 -2.13
C GLN A 23 15.76 -1.45 -1.53
N SER A 24 15.48 -2.60 -0.91
CA SER A 24 16.44 -3.44 -0.19
C SER A 24 17.21 -2.67 0.91
N LEU A 25 16.58 -1.63 1.47
CA LEU A 25 17.12 -0.80 2.54
C LEU A 25 16.73 -1.33 3.94
N SER A 26 15.81 -2.30 4.02
CA SER A 26 15.34 -2.91 5.27
C SER A 26 15.09 -4.41 5.10
N ASP A 27 15.46 -5.19 6.11
CA ASP A 27 15.09 -6.61 6.26
C ASP A 27 13.73 -6.79 6.94
N ASP A 28 13.14 -5.72 7.48
CA ASP A 28 11.78 -5.71 8.05
C ASP A 28 10.74 -5.63 6.95
N VAL A 29 10.64 -6.72 6.17
CA VAL A 29 9.73 -6.83 5.02
C VAL A 29 8.32 -7.18 5.52
N PRO A 30 7.33 -6.30 5.33
CA PRO A 30 5.95 -6.62 5.68
C PRO A 30 5.45 -7.84 4.91
N THR A 31 4.53 -8.60 5.50
CA THR A 31 4.04 -9.81 4.85
C THR A 31 3.34 -9.46 3.52
N PRO A 32 3.36 -10.36 2.52
CA PRO A 32 2.66 -10.12 1.25
C PRO A 32 1.17 -9.79 1.43
N GLU A 33 0.52 -10.39 2.43
CA GLU A 33 -0.88 -10.11 2.76
C GLU A 33 -1.08 -8.69 3.28
N GLU A 34 -0.18 -8.18 4.13
CA GLU A 34 -0.23 -6.80 4.62
C GLU A 34 0.03 -5.79 3.51
N ARG A 35 0.99 -6.11 2.63
CA ARG A 35 1.28 -5.31 1.44
C ARG A 35 0.06 -5.19 0.53
N THR A 36 -0.54 -6.33 0.16
CA THR A 36 -1.73 -6.36 -0.71
C THR A 36 -2.91 -5.67 -0.04
N ALA A 37 -3.17 -5.92 1.25
CA ALA A 37 -4.28 -5.26 1.94
C ALA A 37 -4.13 -3.73 1.94
N LEU A 38 -2.91 -3.21 2.15
CA LEU A 38 -2.67 -1.77 2.13
C LEU A 38 -2.81 -1.17 0.73
N ALA A 39 -2.27 -1.84 -0.29
CA ALA A 39 -2.40 -1.44 -1.69
C ALA A 39 -3.88 -1.39 -2.12
N ASP A 40 -4.65 -2.44 -1.82
CA ASP A 40 -6.10 -2.50 -2.11
C ASP A 40 -6.85 -1.38 -1.38
N TYR A 41 -6.51 -1.11 -0.12
CA TYR A 41 -7.14 -0.06 0.67
C TYR A 41 -6.88 1.32 0.08
N LEU A 42 -5.63 1.67 -0.21
CA LEU A 42 -5.26 2.96 -0.82
C LEU A 42 -5.74 3.11 -2.27
N GLY A 43 -5.98 1.98 -2.95
CA GLY A 43 -6.64 1.91 -4.24
C GLY A 43 -8.12 2.29 -4.16
N CYS A 44 -8.81 1.86 -3.11
CA CYS A 44 -10.22 2.17 -2.87
C CYS A 44 -10.48 3.48 -2.12
N HIS A 45 -9.46 4.03 -1.46
CA HIS A 45 -9.54 5.24 -0.66
C HIS A 45 -8.55 6.28 -1.20
N GLU A 46 -8.86 6.80 -2.39
CA GLU A 46 -8.07 7.84 -3.05
C GLU A 46 -7.95 9.12 -2.20
N GLU A 47 -8.89 9.36 -1.28
CA GLU A 47 -8.84 10.46 -0.31
C GLU A 47 -7.77 10.27 0.77
N ILE A 48 -7.50 9.03 1.16
CA ILE A 48 -6.51 8.71 2.23
C ILE A 48 -5.09 8.72 1.68
N ARG A 49 -4.92 8.41 0.39
CA ARG A 49 -3.61 8.36 -0.26
C ARG A 49 -2.80 9.68 -0.16
N PRO A 50 -3.33 10.86 -0.55
CA PRO A 50 -2.59 12.11 -0.42
C PRO A 50 -2.35 12.51 1.04
N GLU A 51 -3.23 12.12 1.97
CA GLU A 51 -3.02 12.36 3.40
C GLU A 51 -1.87 11.50 3.95
N ALA A 52 -1.81 10.22 3.57
CA ALA A 52 -0.74 9.30 3.93
C ALA A 52 0.60 9.73 3.31
N TRP A 53 0.59 10.18 2.06
CA TRP A 53 1.77 10.77 1.42
C TRP A 53 2.26 12.00 2.16
N ALA A 54 1.38 12.93 2.50
CA ALA A 54 1.74 14.15 3.24
C ALA A 54 2.30 13.85 4.64
N ALA A 55 1.83 12.79 5.30
CA ALA A 55 2.39 12.34 6.56
C ALA A 55 3.76 11.68 6.39
N TRP A 56 3.96 10.86 5.35
CA TRP A 56 5.20 10.14 5.10
C TRP A 56 6.33 11.04 4.60
N VAL A 57 6.04 11.98 3.69
CA VAL A 57 7.05 12.81 3.00
C VAL A 57 7.90 13.66 3.96
N VAL A 58 7.40 13.93 5.17
CA VAL A 58 8.11 14.67 6.23
C VAL A 58 9.39 13.94 6.70
N ASP A 59 9.35 12.61 6.74
CA ASP A 59 10.46 11.76 7.19
C ASP A 59 11.29 11.22 6.02
N LEU A 60 10.83 11.43 4.78
CA LEU A 60 11.52 11.02 3.57
C LEU A 60 12.58 12.05 3.16
N ASN A 61 13.74 11.57 2.71
CA ASN A 61 14.77 12.42 2.13
C ASN A 61 14.22 13.14 0.88
N PRO A 62 14.34 14.48 0.77
CA PRO A 62 13.85 15.24 -0.38
C PRO A 62 14.35 14.78 -1.75
N ALA A 63 15.52 14.14 -1.81
CA ALA A 63 16.04 13.58 -3.06
C ALA A 63 15.24 12.37 -3.57
N ASP A 64 14.49 11.70 -2.70
CA ASP A 64 13.75 10.48 -2.98
C ASP A 64 12.23 10.73 -3.16
N TRP A 65 11.78 11.98 -3.00
CA TRP A 65 10.35 12.34 -3.08
C TRP A 65 9.72 11.94 -4.42
N ASP A 66 10.32 12.32 -5.54
CA ASP A 66 9.79 11.99 -6.87
C ASP A 66 9.71 10.47 -7.09
N ALA A 67 10.71 9.73 -6.62
CA ALA A 67 10.75 8.28 -6.77
C ALA A 67 9.71 7.57 -5.88
N ALA A 68 9.52 8.06 -4.66
CA ALA A 68 8.54 7.51 -3.72
C ALA A 68 7.10 7.86 -4.10
N GLU A 69 6.85 9.07 -4.60
CA GLU A 69 5.53 9.47 -5.13
C GLU A 69 5.17 8.62 -6.34
N TYR A 70 6.10 8.45 -7.29
CA TYR A 70 5.90 7.59 -8.44
C TYR A 70 5.63 6.14 -8.03
N TRP A 71 6.43 5.60 -7.10
CA TRP A 71 6.22 4.26 -6.58
C TRP A 71 4.83 4.12 -5.94
N LEU A 72 4.42 5.07 -5.09
CA LEU A 72 3.13 5.04 -4.41
C LEU A 72 1.97 5.01 -5.42
N ASP A 73 1.97 5.90 -6.40
CA ASP A 73 0.83 6.08 -7.31
C ASP A 73 0.79 5.10 -8.48
N PHE A 74 1.93 4.59 -8.94
CA PHE A 74 2.02 3.76 -10.15
C PHE A 74 2.48 2.32 -9.92
N GLU A 75 3.27 2.04 -8.88
CA GLU A 75 3.85 0.71 -8.65
C GLU A 75 3.25 -0.01 -7.45
N PHE A 76 2.80 0.74 -6.44
CA PHE A 76 2.32 0.19 -5.19
C PHE A 76 0.80 0.08 -5.14
N VAL A 77 0.08 1.16 -5.46
CA VAL A 77 -1.37 1.16 -5.39
C VAL A 77 -1.96 0.47 -6.60
N GLU A 78 -2.76 -0.56 -6.34
CA GLU A 78 -3.58 -1.22 -7.35
C GLU A 78 -4.91 -0.47 -7.51
N PRO A 79 -5.52 -0.45 -8.71
CA PRO A 79 -6.88 0.06 -8.88
C PRO A 79 -7.82 -0.62 -7.88
N CYS A 80 -8.74 0.15 -7.28
CA CYS A 80 -9.73 -0.44 -6.38
C CYS A 80 -10.38 -1.64 -7.09
N PRO A 81 -10.38 -2.84 -6.49
CA PRO A 81 -11.03 -4.00 -7.10
C PRO A 81 -12.54 -3.75 -7.09
N GLU A 82 -13.06 -3.06 -8.11
CA GLU A 82 -14.49 -2.89 -8.36
C GLU A 82 -15.13 -4.28 -8.35
N ALA A 83 -15.82 -4.60 -7.26
CA ALA A 83 -16.61 -5.81 -7.05
C ALA A 83 -16.10 -7.03 -7.82
N ARG A 84 -14.86 -7.49 -7.58
CA ARG A 84 -14.49 -8.83 -8.00
C ARG A 84 -15.51 -9.78 -7.34
N PRO A 85 -16.41 -10.47 -8.08
CA PRO A 85 -17.21 -11.50 -7.44
C PRO A 85 -16.21 -12.46 -6.79
N PRO A 86 -16.47 -12.97 -5.57
CA PRO A 86 -15.52 -13.84 -4.88
C PRO A 86 -15.08 -14.89 -5.88
N SER A 87 -13.78 -14.87 -6.20
CA SER A 87 -13.22 -15.68 -7.26
C SER A 87 -13.76 -17.10 -7.12
N ALA A 88 -14.36 -17.55 -8.21
CA ALA A 88 -15.00 -18.84 -8.34
C ALA A 88 -14.24 -19.92 -7.55
N GLN A 89 -14.89 -20.44 -6.51
CA GLN A 89 -14.52 -21.76 -6.00
C GLN A 89 -14.52 -22.71 -7.21
N PRO A 90 -13.47 -23.55 -7.38
CA PRO A 90 -13.47 -24.52 -8.46
C PRO A 90 -14.71 -25.41 -8.30
N ARG A 91 -15.65 -25.32 -9.24
CA ARG A 91 -16.80 -26.24 -9.27
C ARG A 91 -16.28 -27.67 -9.35
N PRO A 92 -16.74 -28.60 -8.51
CA PRO A 92 -16.35 -30.00 -8.64
C PRO A 92 -16.86 -30.51 -9.99
N ARG A 93 -15.96 -31.10 -10.78
CA ARG A 93 -16.33 -31.89 -11.96
C ARG A 93 -17.10 -33.12 -11.47
N HIS A 94 -18.37 -33.22 -11.86
CA HIS A 94 -19.13 -34.46 -11.80
C HIS A 94 -18.78 -35.35 -12.99
#